data_AF-A0A3L7RR27-F1
#
_entry.id   AF-A0A3L7RR27-F1
#
_cell.length_a   1.000
_cell.length_b   1.000
_cell.length_c   1.000
_cell.angle_alpha   90.00
_cell.angle_beta   90.00
_cell.angle_gamma   90.00
#
_symmetry.space_group_name_H-M   'P 1'
#
loop_
_entity.id
_entity.type
_entity.pdbx_description
1 polymer ?
#
loop_
_entity_poly.entity_id
_entity_poly.type
_entity_poly.pdbx_seq_one_letter_code
_entity_poly.pdbx_strand_id
1 'polypeptide(L)'
;MQRNHRLNRRAIARLGLTGLIASAAIGSLPEGLLAADADTTRLVYFGTYTGAPPQGEGIYVARFNAADGTLSEPQLAAELRNPSYLALHPSKPLLYAVSEVADADGKPTGSVVALAIDPATGLLTKLNHQSSGGSGPCAVSVDPSGQAVLAANYGGGSSVCLGIEPDGRLRPAVAGTPAGFIQHEGKSVNAARQEGPHGHSIDASPDGRFAVVCDLGIDKILVHALDAGKATIRPHGATAVAAGAGPRHFAFHPDGRHAYCINELDLTVTVFDFDAQAGALEPVQTLATIPAGITDRSGFSTAEIAVHPSGKFVYGSNRGHDSIAMYSVDAPTGRLTFLGAEPIRGKTPRNFAIDPSGKWLLAAGQDSHGVSLFSIDQSTGKLSFTGRTVPVPAPVCITFR
;
A
#
# COMPACT_ATOMS: atom_id res chain seq x y z
N MET A 1 48.05 -20.22 -54.65
CA MET A 1 48.82 -19.77 -55.85
C MET A 1 48.50 -18.29 -56.06
N GLN A 2 49.47 -17.45 -56.47
CA GLN A 2 49.46 -15.95 -56.33
C GLN A 2 49.58 -15.52 -54.83
N ARG A 3 50.60 -14.81 -54.30
CA ARG A 3 51.37 -13.57 -54.68
C ARG A 3 50.45 -12.33 -54.65
N ASN A 4 50.76 -11.18 -54.02
CA ASN A 4 51.99 -10.52 -53.49
C ASN A 4 51.60 -9.57 -52.29
N HIS A 5 52.43 -8.83 -51.53
CA HIS A 5 53.89 -8.57 -51.42
C HIS A 5 54.26 -8.10 -49.97
N ARG A 6 55.52 -8.20 -49.48
CA ARG A 6 56.55 -7.13 -49.24
C ARG A 6 56.07 -5.85 -48.51
N LEU A 7 56.74 -5.31 -47.48
CA LEU A 7 58.19 -5.03 -47.35
C LEU A 7 58.72 -5.04 -45.89
N ASN A 8 60.02 -4.72 -45.73
CA ASN A 8 60.88 -4.93 -44.53
C ASN A 8 61.85 -3.72 -44.36
N ARG A 9 62.60 -3.62 -43.24
CA ARG A 9 63.70 -2.67 -42.86
C ARG A 9 63.22 -1.35 -42.20
N ARG A 10 63.91 -0.70 -41.24
CA ARG A 10 65.26 -0.81 -40.60
C ARG A 10 65.12 -0.37 -39.12
N ALA A 11 65.65 -1.05 -38.11
CA ALA A 11 67.03 -1.00 -37.58
C ALA A 11 67.46 0.34 -36.91
N ILE A 12 67.76 0.28 -35.61
CA ILE A 12 68.93 0.87 -34.90
C ILE A 12 68.94 0.33 -33.45
N ALA A 13 70.12 0.15 -32.86
CA ALA A 13 70.30 -0.36 -31.50
C ALA A 13 71.25 0.54 -30.69
N ARG A 14 71.05 0.67 -29.37
CA ARG A 14 72.07 0.33 -28.34
C ARG A 14 71.62 0.61 -26.90
N LEU A 15 72.27 -0.14 -26.02
CA LEU A 15 72.18 -0.26 -24.56
C LEU A 15 71.98 1.03 -23.73
N GLY A 16 71.30 0.86 -22.61
CA GLY A 16 71.43 1.70 -21.41
C GLY A 16 70.98 0.92 -20.16
N LEU A 17 71.92 0.29 -19.45
CA LEU A 17 71.65 -0.42 -18.20
C LEU A 17 71.98 0.49 -17.01
N THR A 18 70.97 0.97 -16.31
CA THR A 18 71.10 1.59 -14.99
C THR A 18 69.95 1.11 -14.11
N GLY A 19 70.26 0.30 -13.09
CA GLY A 19 69.27 -0.14 -12.13
C GLY A 19 68.94 0.95 -11.11
N LEU A 20 67.71 0.94 -10.61
CA LEU A 20 67.37 1.59 -9.35
C LEU A 20 66.43 0.67 -8.56
N ILE A 21 66.79 0.37 -7.32
CA ILE A 21 65.95 -0.38 -6.39
C ILE A 21 64.87 0.58 -5.90
N ALA A 22 63.61 0.36 -6.28
CA ALA A 22 62.48 1.10 -5.75
C ALA A 22 61.87 0.33 -4.57
N SER A 23 62.09 0.84 -3.36
CA SER A 23 61.44 0.32 -2.15
C SER A 23 59.93 0.40 -2.27
N ALA A 24 59.24 -0.73 -2.12
CA ALA A 24 57.78 -0.75 -2.02
C ALA A 24 57.36 -0.12 -0.68
N ALA A 25 56.91 1.14 -0.72
CA ALA A 25 56.28 1.76 0.42
C ALA A 25 54.94 1.04 0.69
N ILE A 26 54.83 0.40 1.86
CA ILE A 26 53.56 -0.13 2.35
C ILE A 26 52.72 1.09 2.76
N GLY A 27 51.92 1.59 1.82
CA GLY A 27 50.94 2.62 2.10
C GLY A 27 49.87 2.06 3.03
N SER A 28 49.78 2.63 4.23
CA SER A 28 48.66 2.39 5.14
C SER A 28 47.36 2.74 4.44
N LEU A 29 46.47 1.75 4.28
CA LEU A 29 45.10 1.98 3.86
C LEU A 29 44.43 2.93 4.87
N PRO A 30 43.63 3.92 4.43
CA PRO A 30 42.86 4.72 5.36
C PRO A 30 41.82 3.83 6.05
N GLU A 31 41.92 3.71 7.37
CA GLU A 31 40.75 3.36 8.17
C GLU A 31 39.71 4.47 8.00
N GLY A 32 38.45 4.09 7.80
CA GLY A 32 37.34 5.05 7.71
C GLY A 32 36.95 5.47 6.29
N LEU A 33 36.28 4.56 5.59
CA LEU A 33 35.07 4.95 4.88
C LEU A 33 33.97 3.91 5.14
N LEU A 34 33.56 3.83 6.41
CA LEU A 34 32.18 3.44 6.69
C LEU A 34 31.30 4.42 5.90
N ALA A 35 30.49 3.90 4.98
CA ALA A 35 29.42 4.70 4.41
C ALA A 35 28.62 5.27 5.59
N ALA A 36 28.39 6.58 5.61
CA ALA A 36 27.50 7.16 6.60
C ALA A 36 26.16 6.41 6.51
N ASP A 37 25.71 5.82 7.62
CA ASP A 37 24.45 5.11 7.66
C ASP A 37 23.36 6.06 7.16
N ALA A 38 22.84 5.78 5.96
CA ALA A 38 21.71 6.51 5.42
C ALA A 38 20.56 6.29 6.39
N ASP A 39 20.03 7.37 6.97
CA ASP A 39 19.14 7.32 8.14
C ASP A 39 18.09 6.22 7.96
N THR A 40 18.25 5.15 8.73
CA THR A 40 17.38 3.97 8.69
C THR A 40 16.09 4.21 9.47
N THR A 41 15.98 5.37 10.13
CA THR A 41 14.80 5.83 10.83
C THR A 41 13.77 6.37 9.85
N ARG A 42 12.55 5.84 9.92
CA ARG A 42 11.38 6.29 9.18
C ARG A 42 10.28 6.76 10.11
N LEU A 43 9.40 7.61 9.61
CA LEU A 43 8.14 7.91 10.30
C LEU A 43 7.11 6.86 9.89
N VAL A 44 6.37 6.36 10.87
CA VAL A 44 5.25 5.43 10.67
C VAL A 44 4.00 6.06 11.27
N TYR A 45 2.97 6.21 10.45
CA TYR A 45 1.68 6.76 10.86
C TYR A 45 0.67 5.63 11.04
N PHE A 46 -0.16 5.77 12.08
CA PHE A 46 -1.23 4.85 12.43
C PHE A 46 -2.58 5.56 12.37
N GLY A 47 -3.44 5.10 11.46
CA GLY A 47 -4.84 5.49 11.42
C GLY A 47 -5.66 4.65 12.39
N THR A 48 -6.61 5.26 13.11
CA THR A 48 -7.39 4.59 14.15
C THR A 48 -8.90 4.80 13.96
N TYR A 49 -9.70 3.92 14.57
CA TYR A 49 -11.06 4.30 14.96
C TYR A 49 -11.03 5.15 16.24
N THR A 50 -12.01 6.04 16.38
CA THR A 50 -12.09 7.01 17.47
C THR A 50 -13.40 6.94 18.23
N GLY A 51 -13.37 7.30 19.52
CA GLY A 51 -14.52 7.21 20.40
C GLY A 51 -14.12 7.27 21.86
N ALA A 52 -14.95 6.69 22.74
CA ALA A 52 -14.55 6.50 24.14
C ALA A 52 -13.37 5.50 24.25
N PRO A 53 -12.46 5.67 25.24
CA PRO A 53 -11.38 4.71 25.49
C PRO A 53 -11.92 3.27 25.60
N PRO A 54 -11.21 2.26 25.05
CA PRO A 54 -9.83 2.27 24.55
C PRO A 54 -9.64 2.66 23.07
N GLN A 55 -10.62 3.32 22.43
CA GLN A 55 -10.47 3.87 21.08
C GLN A 55 -9.45 5.02 21.03
N GLY A 56 -8.96 5.35 19.83
CA GLY A 56 -7.96 6.41 19.63
C GLY A 56 -8.58 7.82 19.55
N GLU A 57 -7.71 8.81 19.48
CA GLU A 57 -8.06 10.24 19.36
C GLU A 57 -7.86 10.80 17.94
N GLY A 58 -7.17 10.05 17.07
CA GLY A 58 -6.90 10.45 15.70
C GLY A 58 -5.76 9.66 15.06
N ILE A 59 -4.80 10.36 14.46
CA ILE A 59 -3.63 9.74 13.82
C ILE A 59 -2.48 9.72 14.82
N TYR A 60 -1.83 8.58 15.00
CA TYR A 60 -0.61 8.46 15.82
C TYR A 60 0.63 8.35 14.91
N VAL A 61 1.80 8.75 15.41
CA VAL A 61 3.09 8.63 14.72
C VAL A 61 4.14 8.01 15.62
N ALA A 62 5.00 7.17 15.05
CA ALA A 62 6.19 6.64 15.72
C ALA A 62 7.41 6.70 14.78
N ARG A 63 8.60 6.52 15.35
CA ARG A 63 9.85 6.34 14.60
C ARG A 63 10.19 4.86 14.51
N PHE A 64 10.46 4.38 13.30
CA PHE A 64 10.81 2.99 13.02
C PHE A 64 12.23 2.90 12.47
N ASN A 65 13.10 2.12 13.11
CA ASN A 65 14.44 1.85 12.63
C ASN A 65 14.46 0.57 11.78
N ALA A 66 14.65 0.72 10.47
CA ALA A 66 14.69 -0.39 9.52
C ALA A 66 15.93 -1.31 9.68
N ALA A 67 16.94 -0.92 10.47
CA ALA A 67 18.11 -1.77 10.74
C ALA A 67 17.80 -2.91 11.71
N ASP A 68 17.04 -2.63 12.79
CA ASP A 68 16.79 -3.57 13.90
C ASP A 68 15.29 -3.79 14.22
N GLY A 69 14.41 -3.16 13.45
CA GLY A 69 12.96 -3.20 13.60
C GLY A 69 12.44 -2.50 14.84
N THR A 70 13.23 -1.68 15.54
CA THR A 70 12.72 -0.95 16.71
C THR A 70 11.69 0.10 16.30
N LEU A 71 10.61 0.21 17.07
CA LEU A 71 9.55 1.19 16.89
C LEU A 71 9.44 1.98 18.19
N SER A 72 9.47 3.31 18.12
CA SER A 72 9.29 4.17 19.31
C SER A 72 7.88 4.04 19.89
N GLU A 73 7.69 4.54 21.10
CA GLU A 73 6.34 4.76 21.63
C GLU A 73 5.55 5.67 20.67
N PRO A 74 4.33 5.28 20.25
CA PRO A 74 3.50 6.09 19.36
C PRO A 74 2.92 7.30 20.07
N GLN A 75 2.98 8.45 19.40
CA GLN A 75 2.51 9.74 19.91
C GLN A 75 1.34 10.24 19.07
N LEU A 76 0.36 10.94 19.67
CA LEU A 76 -0.74 11.54 18.91
C LEU A 76 -0.18 12.62 17.97
N ALA A 77 -0.34 12.40 16.67
CA ALA A 77 0.17 13.27 15.61
C ALA A 77 -0.84 14.34 15.20
N ALA A 78 -2.13 14.01 15.21
CA ALA A 78 -3.26 14.95 15.11
C ALA A 78 -4.57 14.30 15.61
N GLU A 79 -5.41 15.07 16.30
CA GLU A 79 -6.80 14.73 16.56
C GLU A 79 -7.62 14.72 15.26
N LEU A 80 -8.39 13.65 15.02
CA LEU A 80 -9.28 13.54 13.87
C LEU A 80 -10.34 12.45 14.12
N ARG A 81 -11.60 12.68 13.74
CA ARG A 81 -12.66 11.64 13.81
C ARG A 81 -12.38 10.54 12.80
N ASN A 82 -12.23 9.30 13.26
CA ASN A 82 -12.09 8.07 12.46
C ASN A 82 -11.16 8.17 11.23
N PRO A 83 -9.86 8.50 11.39
CA PRO A 83 -8.88 8.46 10.31
C PRO A 83 -8.48 7.01 10.01
N SER A 84 -9.43 6.22 9.52
CA SER A 84 -9.29 4.78 9.37
C SER A 84 -8.39 4.35 8.21
N TYR A 85 -8.06 5.27 7.30
CA TYR A 85 -7.15 5.04 6.17
C TYR A 85 -6.35 6.29 5.81
N LEU A 86 -5.06 6.10 5.51
CA LEU A 86 -4.07 7.16 5.29
C LEU A 86 -3.33 6.93 3.97
N ALA A 87 -3.01 8.01 3.26
CA ALA A 87 -2.15 7.99 2.08
C ALA A 87 -1.15 9.15 2.11
N LEU A 88 0.11 8.90 1.76
CA LEU A 88 1.15 9.92 1.67
C LEU A 88 1.21 10.50 0.26
N HIS A 89 1.51 11.79 0.15
CA HIS A 89 1.86 12.40 -1.14
C HIS A 89 3.22 11.85 -1.62
N PRO A 90 3.39 11.44 -2.89
CA PRO A 90 4.58 10.71 -3.36
C PRO A 90 5.91 11.47 -3.16
N SER A 91 5.91 12.81 -3.23
CA SER A 91 7.12 13.64 -3.11
C SER A 91 7.10 14.77 -2.06
N LYS A 92 5.98 15.04 -1.39
CA LYS A 92 5.82 16.21 -0.48
C LYS A 92 5.66 15.79 0.99
N PRO A 93 5.91 16.67 1.97
CA PRO A 93 5.56 16.46 3.38
C PRO A 93 4.07 16.65 3.63
N LEU A 94 3.25 15.79 3.00
CA LEU A 94 1.80 15.82 3.06
C LEU A 94 1.26 14.40 3.29
N LEU A 95 0.22 14.32 4.12
CA LEU A 95 -0.58 13.13 4.38
C LEU A 95 -2.05 13.47 4.11
N TYR A 96 -2.76 12.53 3.51
CA TYR A 96 -4.20 12.57 3.32
C TYR A 96 -4.84 11.45 4.12
N ALA A 97 -5.95 11.75 4.79
CA ALA A 97 -6.70 10.77 5.57
C ALA A 97 -8.17 10.81 5.19
N VAL A 98 -8.85 9.67 5.16
CA VAL A 98 -10.32 9.69 5.26
C VAL A 98 -10.73 10.18 6.66
N SER A 99 -11.96 10.65 6.79
CA SER A 99 -12.69 10.65 8.05
C SER A 99 -13.91 9.77 7.83
N GLU A 100 -13.84 8.52 8.31
CA GLU A 100 -14.86 7.48 8.11
C GLU A 100 -16.06 7.77 9.02
N VAL A 101 -16.87 8.72 8.57
CA VAL A 101 -18.11 9.17 9.22
C VAL A 101 -19.24 9.23 8.20
N ALA A 102 -20.48 9.14 8.68
CA ALA A 102 -21.68 9.40 7.89
C ALA A 102 -22.11 10.88 7.92
N ASP A 103 -21.51 11.68 8.81
CA ASP A 103 -21.87 13.07 9.08
C ASP A 103 -20.65 14.02 9.16
N ALA A 104 -20.55 14.92 8.17
CA ALA A 104 -19.53 15.95 8.10
C ALA A 104 -20.17 17.30 7.74
N ASP A 105 -19.78 18.37 8.45
CA ASP A 105 -20.28 19.74 8.28
C ASP A 105 -21.83 19.85 8.22
N GLY A 106 -22.53 19.01 9.00
CA GLY A 106 -24.00 18.96 9.04
C GLY A 106 -24.66 18.31 7.83
N LYS A 107 -23.91 17.56 7.01
CA LYS A 107 -24.38 16.88 5.79
C LYS A 107 -24.17 15.36 5.87
N PRO A 108 -25.00 14.53 5.20
CA PRO A 108 -24.88 13.08 5.17
C PRO A 108 -23.74 12.63 4.24
N THR A 109 -22.50 12.88 4.64
CA THR A 109 -21.28 12.58 3.88
C THR A 109 -20.10 12.42 4.84
N GLY A 110 -19.09 11.65 4.44
CA GLY A 110 -17.78 11.71 5.08
C GLY A 110 -16.88 12.77 4.43
N SER A 111 -15.61 12.77 4.83
CA SER A 111 -14.64 13.73 4.29
C SER A 111 -13.27 13.12 4.04
N VAL A 112 -12.47 13.79 3.22
CA VAL A 112 -11.03 13.57 3.07
C VAL A 112 -10.31 14.80 3.63
N VAL A 113 -9.28 14.59 4.44
CA VAL A 113 -8.54 15.62 5.17
C VAL A 113 -7.12 15.70 4.65
N ALA A 114 -6.64 16.92 4.39
CA ALA A 114 -5.25 17.19 4.04
C ALA A 114 -4.47 17.66 5.28
N LEU A 115 -3.31 17.05 5.51
CA LEU A 115 -2.45 17.29 6.66
C LEU A 115 -1.01 17.56 6.19
N ALA A 116 -0.40 18.65 6.66
CA ALA A 116 1.02 18.89 6.48
C ALA A 116 1.82 18.16 7.56
N ILE A 117 2.93 17.54 7.15
CA ILE A 117 3.87 16.84 8.02
C ILE A 117 4.98 17.80 8.42
N ASP A 118 5.22 17.97 9.72
CA ASP A 118 6.48 18.51 10.20
C ASP A 118 7.59 17.45 10.01
N PRO A 119 8.60 17.68 9.15
CA PRO A 119 9.65 16.69 8.90
C PRO A 119 10.58 16.46 10.10
N ALA A 120 10.65 17.40 11.05
CA ALA A 120 11.49 17.26 12.23
C ALA A 120 10.83 16.37 13.28
N THR A 121 9.55 16.63 13.60
CA THR A 121 8.83 15.92 14.68
C THR A 121 8.01 14.73 14.19
N GLY A 122 7.48 14.79 12.96
CA GLY A 122 6.46 13.88 12.43
C GLY A 122 5.02 14.28 12.74
N LEU A 123 4.79 15.35 13.51
CA LEU A 123 3.45 15.83 13.86
C LEU A 123 2.70 16.38 12.64
N LEU A 124 1.36 16.39 12.72
CA LEU A 124 0.48 16.69 11.60
C LEU A 124 -0.32 17.98 11.85
N THR A 125 -0.26 18.92 10.90
CA THR A 125 -1.08 20.14 10.91
C THR A 125 -2.19 20.04 9.86
N LYS A 126 -3.46 20.11 10.26
CA LYS A 126 -4.60 20.10 9.32
C LYS A 126 -4.56 21.35 8.42
N LEU A 127 -4.56 21.13 7.10
CA LEU A 127 -4.62 22.19 6.09
C LEU A 127 -6.07 22.52 5.74
N ASN A 128 -6.83 21.53 5.28
CA ASN A 128 -8.28 21.61 5.07
C ASN A 128 -8.90 20.21 5.04
N HIS A 129 -10.21 20.15 4.80
CA HIS A 129 -10.91 18.93 4.42
C HIS A 129 -11.89 19.24 3.28
N GLN A 130 -12.34 18.21 2.58
CA GLN A 130 -13.39 18.27 1.56
C GLN A 130 -14.35 17.10 1.73
N SER A 131 -15.62 17.28 1.35
CA SER A 131 -16.59 16.17 1.32
C SER A 131 -16.14 15.09 0.34
N SER A 132 -16.33 13.83 0.72
CA SER A 132 -16.09 12.68 -0.16
C SER A 132 -17.28 12.36 -1.09
N GLY A 133 -18.37 13.13 -1.00
CA GLY A 133 -19.61 12.97 -1.76
C GLY A 133 -20.52 11.82 -1.28
N GLY A 134 -19.95 10.75 -0.72
CA GLY A 134 -20.65 9.61 -0.14
C GLY A 134 -20.49 9.51 1.37
N SER A 135 -21.07 8.46 1.97
CA SER A 135 -20.99 8.17 3.41
C SER A 135 -19.87 7.16 3.70
N GLY A 136 -19.18 7.30 4.83
CA GLY A 136 -18.14 6.36 5.26
C GLY A 136 -17.02 6.13 4.23
N PRO A 137 -16.25 7.16 3.83
CA PRO A 137 -15.01 6.97 3.08
C PRO A 137 -14.07 6.10 3.92
N CYS A 138 -13.68 4.94 3.39
CA CYS A 138 -12.94 3.92 4.13
C CYS A 138 -11.56 3.59 3.52
N ALA A 139 -11.27 4.15 2.35
CA ALA A 139 -9.97 4.10 1.70
C ALA A 139 -9.67 5.43 1.00
N VAL A 140 -8.38 5.76 0.93
CA VAL A 140 -7.84 6.94 0.24
C VAL A 140 -6.52 6.57 -0.43
N SER A 141 -6.27 7.10 -1.64
CA SER A 141 -4.98 7.01 -2.32
C SER A 141 -4.59 8.35 -2.94
N VAL A 142 -3.31 8.52 -3.25
CA VAL A 142 -2.80 9.65 -4.04
C VAL A 142 -2.34 9.10 -5.39
N ASP A 143 -2.61 9.81 -6.48
CA ASP A 143 -2.11 9.40 -7.80
C ASP A 143 -0.56 9.52 -7.89
N PRO A 144 0.12 8.76 -8.77
CA PRO A 144 1.58 8.78 -8.88
C PRO A 144 2.21 10.15 -9.14
N SER A 145 1.48 11.11 -9.75
CA SER A 145 1.96 12.47 -10.00
C SER A 145 1.77 13.42 -8.82
N GLY A 146 0.95 13.07 -7.82
CA GLY A 146 0.65 13.92 -6.66
C GLY A 146 -0.27 15.10 -7.00
N GLN A 147 -1.15 14.96 -7.99
CA GLN A 147 -2.08 16.01 -8.45
C GLN A 147 -3.54 15.76 -8.03
N ALA A 148 -3.89 14.51 -7.69
CA ALA A 148 -5.21 14.13 -7.23
C ALA A 148 -5.18 13.14 -6.05
N VAL A 149 -6.19 13.24 -5.20
CA VAL A 149 -6.53 12.27 -4.16
C VAL A 149 -7.80 11.54 -4.57
N LEU A 150 -7.80 10.22 -4.41
CA LEU A 150 -8.94 9.35 -4.67
C LEU A 150 -9.48 8.83 -3.35
N ALA A 151 -10.80 8.66 -3.22
CA ALA A 151 -11.38 7.97 -2.06
C ALA A 151 -12.60 7.10 -2.44
N ALA A 152 -12.77 5.99 -1.71
CA ALA A 152 -13.87 5.05 -1.86
C ALA A 152 -14.80 5.11 -0.64
N ASN A 153 -16.09 5.31 -0.90
CA ASN A 153 -17.15 5.43 0.09
C ASN A 153 -17.88 4.09 0.26
N TYR A 154 -17.75 3.48 1.45
CA TYR A 154 -18.41 2.21 1.77
C TYR A 154 -19.92 2.39 1.92
N GLY A 155 -20.35 3.49 2.56
CA GLY A 155 -21.75 3.80 2.80
C GLY A 155 -22.47 4.21 1.52
N GLY A 156 -23.19 3.26 0.92
CA GLY A 156 -23.95 3.45 -0.32
C GLY A 156 -23.13 3.38 -1.61
N GLY A 157 -21.84 3.04 -1.54
CA GLY A 157 -21.01 2.68 -2.70
C GLY A 157 -20.75 3.80 -3.70
N SER A 158 -19.65 4.52 -3.54
CA SER A 158 -19.22 5.52 -4.55
C SER A 158 -17.72 5.77 -4.52
N SER A 159 -17.21 6.38 -5.60
CA SER A 159 -15.82 6.81 -5.75
C SER A 159 -15.74 8.33 -5.98
N VAL A 160 -14.70 8.98 -5.48
CA VAL A 160 -14.47 10.42 -5.65
C VAL A 160 -13.01 10.72 -6.02
N CYS A 161 -12.81 11.77 -6.81
CA CYS A 161 -11.51 12.32 -7.17
C CYS A 161 -11.47 13.81 -6.79
N LEU A 162 -10.48 14.19 -5.99
CA LEU A 162 -10.27 15.53 -5.45
C LEU A 162 -8.92 16.07 -5.93
N GLY A 163 -8.86 17.32 -6.37
CA GLY A 163 -7.62 17.92 -6.84
C GLY A 163 -6.70 18.36 -5.70
N ILE A 164 -5.39 18.23 -5.87
CA ILE A 164 -4.39 18.76 -4.94
C ILE A 164 -3.92 20.14 -5.42
N GLU A 165 -3.94 21.14 -4.53
CA GLU A 165 -3.36 22.46 -4.74
C GLU A 165 -1.83 22.46 -4.54
N PRO A 166 -1.09 23.47 -5.05
CA PRO A 166 0.36 23.55 -4.86
C PRO A 166 0.81 23.47 -3.40
N ASP A 167 0.03 24.04 -2.45
CA ASP A 167 0.26 24.01 -1.00
C ASP A 167 -0.15 22.69 -0.32
N GLY A 168 -0.74 21.75 -1.06
CA GLY A 168 -1.20 20.46 -0.57
C GLY A 168 -2.68 20.40 -0.17
N ARG A 169 -3.41 21.52 -0.16
CA ARG A 169 -4.85 21.53 0.12
C ARG A 169 -5.65 20.75 -0.92
N LEU A 170 -6.78 20.21 -0.48
CA LEU A 170 -7.76 19.58 -1.36
C LEU A 170 -8.69 20.63 -1.98
N ARG A 171 -8.77 20.67 -3.32
CA ARG A 171 -9.89 21.26 -4.05
C ARG A 171 -11.14 20.39 -3.84
N PRO A 172 -12.35 20.98 -3.79
CA PRO A 172 -13.58 20.19 -3.88
C PRO A 172 -13.61 19.42 -5.20
N ALA A 173 -14.40 18.35 -5.28
CA ALA A 173 -14.71 17.69 -6.54
C ALA A 173 -15.20 18.74 -7.55
N VAL A 174 -14.66 18.71 -8.78
CA VAL A 174 -14.60 19.89 -9.65
C VAL A 174 -16.00 20.38 -10.06
N ALA A 175 -16.41 21.50 -9.46
CA ALA A 175 -17.72 22.11 -9.68
C ALA A 175 -17.96 22.42 -11.18
N GLY A 176 -19.10 21.97 -11.70
CA GLY A 176 -19.49 22.22 -13.09
C GLY A 176 -18.84 21.32 -14.14
N THR A 177 -18.12 20.26 -13.76
CA THR A 177 -17.57 19.28 -14.72
C THR A 177 -18.20 17.89 -14.56
N PRO A 178 -18.28 17.08 -15.64
CA PRO A 178 -18.74 15.71 -15.55
C PRO A 178 -17.66 14.80 -14.94
N ALA A 179 -18.02 14.20 -13.80
CA ALA A 179 -17.34 13.09 -13.12
C ALA A 179 -16.04 13.42 -12.34
N GLY A 180 -16.18 14.19 -11.25
CA GLY A 180 -15.30 14.09 -10.08
C GLY A 180 -15.80 13.09 -9.01
N PHE A 181 -16.99 12.51 -9.22
CA PHE A 181 -17.66 11.57 -8.33
C PHE A 181 -18.44 10.56 -9.19
N ILE A 182 -18.44 9.29 -8.79
CA ILE A 182 -19.17 8.20 -9.46
C ILE A 182 -19.95 7.44 -8.39
N GLN A 183 -21.28 7.47 -8.50
CA GLN A 183 -22.16 6.57 -7.75
C GLN A 183 -22.08 5.18 -8.36
N HIS A 184 -21.93 4.14 -7.54
CA HIS A 184 -21.96 2.76 -8.00
C HIS A 184 -23.41 2.23 -7.98
N GLU A 185 -23.68 1.19 -8.76
CA GLU A 185 -25.00 0.57 -8.87
C GLU A 185 -24.91 -0.95 -8.96
N GLY A 186 -25.90 -1.62 -8.38
CA GLY A 186 -26.00 -3.08 -8.34
C GLY A 186 -26.16 -3.61 -6.91
N LYS A 187 -26.04 -4.93 -6.80
CA LYS A 187 -26.04 -5.73 -5.56
C LYS A 187 -25.54 -7.13 -5.89
N SER A 188 -25.37 -7.99 -4.90
CA SER A 188 -25.05 -9.41 -5.12
C SER A 188 -25.80 -10.37 -4.19
N VAL A 189 -25.26 -11.56 -3.96
CA VAL A 189 -25.95 -12.71 -3.38
C VAL A 189 -26.01 -12.72 -1.86
N ASN A 190 -25.07 -12.06 -1.16
CA ASN A 190 -25.09 -11.97 0.29
C ASN A 190 -26.05 -10.87 0.76
N ALA A 191 -27.31 -11.24 1.04
CA ALA A 191 -28.38 -10.30 1.41
C ALA A 191 -28.14 -9.46 2.69
N ALA A 192 -27.07 -9.71 3.46
CA ALA A 192 -26.71 -8.97 4.67
C ALA A 192 -25.45 -8.10 4.53
N ARG A 193 -24.73 -8.18 3.41
CA ARG A 193 -23.47 -7.45 3.14
C ARG A 193 -23.34 -6.94 1.69
N GLN A 194 -24.29 -7.26 0.84
CA GLN A 194 -24.29 -7.03 -0.61
C GLN A 194 -25.71 -6.69 -1.11
N GLU A 195 -26.52 -6.06 -0.27
CA GLU A 195 -27.86 -5.56 -0.60
C GLU A 195 -27.83 -4.37 -1.58
N GLY A 196 -26.69 -3.68 -1.62
CA GLY A 196 -26.34 -2.58 -2.52
C GLY A 196 -24.81 -2.47 -2.63
N PRO A 197 -24.28 -1.41 -3.28
CA PRO A 197 -22.85 -1.24 -3.49
C PRO A 197 -22.10 -0.72 -2.26
N HIS A 198 -20.83 -1.13 -2.14
CA HIS A 198 -19.91 -0.81 -1.05
C HIS A 198 -18.48 -0.67 -1.58
N GLY A 199 -18.11 0.53 -2.04
CA GLY A 199 -16.75 0.84 -2.50
C GLY A 199 -15.77 0.79 -1.34
N HIS A 200 -14.84 -0.16 -1.37
CA HIS A 200 -13.98 -0.50 -0.22
C HIS A 200 -12.49 -0.16 -0.42
N SER A 201 -11.95 -0.21 -1.63
CA SER A 201 -10.64 0.40 -1.94
C SER A 201 -10.71 1.22 -3.22
N ILE A 202 -9.77 2.15 -3.38
CA ILE A 202 -9.50 2.82 -4.64
C ILE A 202 -8.00 3.03 -4.76
N ASP A 203 -7.44 2.56 -5.88
CA ASP A 203 -6.01 2.42 -6.08
C ASP A 203 -5.66 2.96 -7.48
N ALA A 204 -4.76 3.95 -7.54
CA ALA A 204 -4.31 4.48 -8.82
C ALA A 204 -3.37 3.47 -9.51
N SER A 205 -3.52 3.28 -10.81
CA SER A 205 -2.60 2.43 -11.59
C SER A 205 -1.17 2.99 -11.54
N PRO A 206 -0.12 2.16 -11.66
CA PRO A 206 1.27 2.63 -11.56
C PRO A 206 1.66 3.71 -12.57
N ASP A 207 0.95 3.78 -13.71
CA ASP A 207 1.12 4.80 -14.75
C ASP A 207 0.19 6.02 -14.60
N GLY A 208 -0.63 6.07 -13.55
CA GLY A 208 -1.54 7.17 -13.23
C GLY A 208 -2.74 7.31 -14.18
N ARG A 209 -2.99 6.35 -15.07
CA ARG A 209 -4.06 6.43 -16.10
C ARG A 209 -5.41 5.92 -15.65
N PHE A 210 -5.46 5.11 -14.60
CA PHE A 210 -6.69 4.50 -14.11
C PHE A 210 -6.79 4.60 -12.59
N ALA A 211 -8.02 4.61 -12.09
CA ALA A 211 -8.36 4.31 -10.71
C ALA A 211 -9.11 2.97 -10.68
N VAL A 212 -8.57 2.01 -9.93
CA VAL A 212 -9.13 0.66 -9.76
C VAL A 212 -9.84 0.61 -8.41
N VAL A 213 -11.08 0.15 -8.38
CA VAL A 213 -11.98 0.25 -7.23
C VAL A 213 -12.54 -1.11 -6.89
N CYS A 214 -12.28 -1.62 -5.69
CA CYS A 214 -12.96 -2.81 -5.19
C CYS A 214 -14.34 -2.42 -4.64
N ASP A 215 -15.42 -2.96 -5.20
CA ASP A 215 -16.77 -2.83 -4.62
C ASP A 215 -17.28 -4.18 -4.09
N LEU A 216 -17.25 -4.28 -2.76
CA LEU A 216 -17.65 -5.47 -2.00
C LEU A 216 -19.12 -5.84 -2.24
N GLY A 217 -19.98 -4.82 -2.41
CA GLY A 217 -21.43 -4.96 -2.48
C GLY A 217 -21.95 -5.56 -3.78
N ILE A 218 -21.16 -5.49 -4.86
CA ILE A 218 -21.59 -5.88 -6.22
C ILE A 218 -20.69 -6.94 -6.89
N ASP A 219 -19.72 -7.50 -6.15
CA ASP A 219 -18.71 -8.46 -6.63
C ASP A 219 -17.93 -8.00 -7.87
N LYS A 220 -17.53 -6.72 -7.92
CA LYS A 220 -16.77 -6.18 -9.05
C LYS A 220 -15.57 -5.37 -8.58
N ILE A 221 -14.53 -5.47 -9.39
CA ILE A 221 -13.45 -4.49 -9.46
C ILE A 221 -13.80 -3.55 -10.60
N LEU A 222 -14.15 -2.30 -10.28
CA LEU A 222 -14.44 -1.26 -11.26
C LEU A 222 -13.13 -0.61 -11.70
N VAL A 223 -13.06 -0.18 -12.96
CA VAL A 223 -11.96 0.61 -13.49
C VAL A 223 -12.52 1.93 -13.99
N HIS A 224 -11.88 3.02 -13.58
CA HIS A 224 -12.19 4.37 -14.01
C HIS A 224 -10.98 4.98 -14.71
N ALA A 225 -11.18 5.63 -15.86
CA ALA A 225 -10.14 6.41 -16.52
C ALA A 225 -9.86 7.67 -15.67
N LEU A 226 -8.60 7.89 -15.32
CA LEU A 226 -8.14 8.97 -14.44
C LEU A 226 -7.46 10.09 -15.24
N ASP A 227 -7.86 11.33 -14.96
CA ASP A 227 -7.16 12.54 -15.38
C ASP A 227 -6.82 13.34 -14.13
N ALA A 228 -5.68 13.03 -13.51
CA ALA A 228 -5.26 13.62 -12.23
C ALA A 228 -5.05 15.14 -12.34
N GLY A 229 -4.52 15.62 -13.46
CA GLY A 229 -4.34 17.05 -13.72
C GLY A 229 -5.64 17.85 -13.78
N LYS A 230 -6.75 17.23 -14.19
CA LYS A 230 -8.11 17.81 -14.11
C LYS A 230 -8.90 17.36 -12.87
N ALA A 231 -8.36 16.44 -12.07
CA ALA A 231 -9.03 15.77 -10.96
C ALA A 231 -10.40 15.17 -11.34
N THR A 232 -10.45 14.40 -12.43
CA THR A 232 -11.66 13.68 -12.88
C THR A 232 -11.44 12.19 -13.05
N ILE A 233 -12.46 11.40 -12.75
CA ILE A 233 -12.55 9.94 -12.97
C ILE A 233 -13.77 9.63 -13.83
N ARG A 234 -13.68 8.71 -14.79
CA ARG A 234 -14.83 8.32 -15.64
C ARG A 234 -14.98 6.80 -15.71
N PRO A 235 -16.19 6.23 -15.69
CA PRO A 235 -16.38 4.79 -15.88
C PRO A 235 -15.68 4.32 -17.16
N HIS A 236 -14.88 3.25 -17.06
CA HIS A 236 -14.05 2.74 -18.15
C HIS A 236 -14.24 1.23 -18.36
N GLY A 237 -14.16 0.45 -17.28
CA GLY A 237 -14.34 -1.00 -17.32
C GLY A 237 -14.80 -1.57 -15.97
N ALA A 238 -15.08 -2.86 -15.93
CA ALA A 238 -15.32 -3.60 -14.70
C ALA A 238 -15.06 -5.10 -14.92
N THR A 239 -14.44 -5.74 -13.94
CA THR A 239 -14.21 -7.19 -13.91
C THR A 239 -14.94 -7.77 -12.70
N ALA A 240 -15.73 -8.83 -12.92
CA ALA A 240 -16.42 -9.52 -11.84
C ALA A 240 -15.48 -10.52 -11.14
N VAL A 241 -15.65 -10.67 -9.83
CA VAL A 241 -15.12 -11.82 -9.07
C VAL A 241 -16.22 -12.86 -8.85
N ALA A 242 -15.96 -13.91 -8.07
CA ALA A 242 -16.99 -14.88 -7.74
C ALA A 242 -18.16 -14.23 -6.97
N ALA A 243 -19.39 -14.67 -7.24
CA ALA A 243 -20.56 -14.15 -6.55
C ALA A 243 -20.53 -14.53 -5.06
N GLY A 244 -20.61 -13.52 -4.19
CA GLY A 244 -20.48 -13.66 -2.74
C GLY A 244 -19.06 -13.52 -2.20
N ALA A 245 -18.08 -13.17 -3.04
CA ALA A 245 -16.68 -13.02 -2.61
C ALA A 245 -16.42 -11.69 -1.89
N GLY A 246 -17.01 -10.61 -2.39
CA GLY A 246 -16.90 -9.26 -1.82
C GLY A 246 -15.49 -8.68 -1.93
N PRO A 247 -15.04 -8.24 -3.13
CA PRO A 247 -13.70 -7.73 -3.34
C PRO A 247 -13.46 -6.49 -2.45
N ARG A 248 -12.33 -6.47 -1.74
CA ARG A 248 -12.12 -5.55 -0.63
C ARG A 248 -10.99 -4.55 -0.88
N HIS A 249 -9.76 -5.02 -0.95
CA HIS A 249 -8.56 -4.24 -1.22
C HIS A 249 -7.83 -4.79 -2.44
N PHE A 250 -7.06 -3.93 -3.11
CA PHE A 250 -6.33 -4.22 -4.33
C PHE A 250 -4.84 -3.89 -4.16
N ALA A 251 -3.96 -4.65 -4.81
CA ALA A 251 -2.53 -4.34 -4.83
C ALA A 251 -1.91 -4.69 -6.19
N PHE A 252 -1.27 -3.71 -6.82
CA PHE A 252 -0.48 -3.92 -8.04
C PHE A 252 0.85 -4.59 -7.72
N HIS A 253 1.28 -5.51 -8.59
CA HIS A 253 2.63 -6.05 -8.56
C HIS A 253 3.63 -5.01 -9.13
N PRO A 254 4.87 -4.89 -8.61
CA PRO A 254 5.87 -3.92 -9.08
C PRO A 254 6.27 -4.02 -10.56
N ASP A 255 5.93 -5.11 -11.28
CA ASP A 255 6.15 -5.21 -12.73
C ASP A 255 5.07 -4.50 -13.58
N GLY A 256 4.00 -4.00 -12.96
CA GLY A 256 2.92 -3.28 -13.64
C GLY A 256 2.05 -4.11 -14.58
N ARG A 257 2.15 -5.45 -14.53
CA ARG A 257 1.39 -6.38 -15.40
C ARG A 257 0.53 -7.37 -14.64
N HIS A 258 0.75 -7.54 -13.35
CA HIS A 258 -0.07 -8.40 -12.48
C HIS A 258 -0.63 -7.59 -11.32
N ALA A 259 -1.75 -8.04 -10.77
CA ALA A 259 -2.35 -7.45 -9.59
C ALA A 259 -3.16 -8.47 -8.79
N TYR A 260 -3.49 -8.11 -7.55
CA TYR A 260 -4.12 -9.01 -6.59
C TYR A 260 -5.25 -8.30 -5.87
N CYS A 261 -6.42 -8.95 -5.77
CA CYS A 261 -7.52 -8.50 -4.92
C CYS A 261 -7.72 -9.50 -3.79
N ILE A 262 -7.95 -9.01 -2.57
CA ILE A 262 -8.41 -9.83 -1.46
C ILE A 262 -9.93 -9.68 -1.28
N ASN A 263 -10.62 -10.80 -1.17
CA ASN A 263 -12.08 -10.88 -1.12
C ASN A 263 -12.51 -11.06 0.34
N GLU A 264 -13.37 -10.18 0.85
CA GLU A 264 -13.73 -10.11 2.28
C GLU A 264 -14.50 -11.33 2.76
N LEU A 265 -15.49 -11.75 1.97
CA LEU A 265 -16.61 -12.58 2.43
C LEU A 265 -16.37 -14.08 2.22
N ASP A 266 -15.60 -14.48 1.20
CA ASP A 266 -15.32 -15.89 0.89
C ASP A 266 -13.93 -16.39 1.33
N LEU A 267 -13.09 -15.51 1.89
CA LEU A 267 -11.73 -15.79 2.36
C LEU A 267 -10.76 -16.20 1.23
N THR A 268 -10.76 -15.45 0.13
CA THR A 268 -9.88 -15.69 -1.01
C THR A 268 -9.04 -14.48 -1.45
N VAL A 269 -7.99 -14.76 -2.22
CA VAL A 269 -7.29 -13.79 -3.08
C VAL A 269 -7.54 -14.18 -4.53
N THR A 270 -7.83 -13.20 -5.38
CA THR A 270 -7.88 -13.35 -6.85
C THR A 270 -6.67 -12.65 -7.47
N VAL A 271 -5.97 -13.35 -8.36
CA VAL A 271 -4.85 -12.87 -9.17
C VAL A 271 -5.38 -12.40 -10.52
N PHE A 272 -4.89 -11.27 -11.00
CA PHE A 272 -5.25 -10.68 -12.29
C PHE A 272 -4.01 -10.41 -13.14
N ASP A 273 -4.14 -10.70 -14.44
CA ASP A 273 -3.33 -10.05 -15.46
C ASP A 273 -3.91 -8.65 -15.70
N PHE A 274 -3.05 -7.64 -15.76
CA PHE A 274 -3.41 -6.23 -15.93
C PHE A 274 -2.83 -5.67 -17.24
N ASP A 275 -3.71 -5.34 -18.18
CA ASP A 275 -3.33 -4.56 -19.36
C ASP A 275 -3.34 -3.07 -19.00
N ALA A 276 -2.17 -2.52 -18.69
CA ALA A 276 -1.98 -1.09 -18.41
C ALA A 276 -2.29 -0.17 -19.60
N GLN A 277 -2.37 -0.68 -20.83
CA GLN A 277 -2.77 0.13 -21.99
C GLN A 277 -4.28 0.19 -22.14
N ALA A 278 -4.96 -0.96 -22.00
CA ALA A 278 -6.41 -1.06 -22.11
C ALA A 278 -7.15 -0.71 -20.81
N GLY A 279 -6.48 -0.71 -19.65
CA GLY A 279 -7.14 -0.61 -18.34
C GLY A 279 -8.02 -1.82 -18.02
N ALA A 280 -7.58 -3.01 -18.44
CA ALA A 280 -8.35 -4.24 -18.33
C ALA A 280 -7.72 -5.20 -17.31
N LEU A 281 -8.57 -5.96 -16.60
CA LEU A 281 -8.19 -6.94 -15.58
C LEU A 281 -8.78 -8.31 -15.94
N GLU A 282 -7.93 -9.32 -16.16
CA GLU A 282 -8.33 -10.70 -16.44
C GLU A 282 -8.02 -11.61 -15.23
N PRO A 283 -9.01 -12.25 -14.58
CA PRO A 283 -8.78 -13.10 -13.42
C PRO A 283 -8.19 -14.46 -13.83
N VAL A 284 -6.95 -14.76 -13.40
CA VAL A 284 -6.19 -15.96 -13.83
C VAL A 284 -6.07 -17.05 -12.75
N GLN A 285 -6.37 -16.72 -11.49
CA GLN A 285 -6.34 -17.63 -10.35
C GLN A 285 -7.13 -17.08 -9.16
N THR A 286 -7.85 -17.93 -8.43
CA THR A 286 -8.37 -17.62 -7.08
C THR A 286 -7.93 -18.70 -6.11
N LEU A 287 -7.55 -18.33 -4.88
CA LEU A 287 -7.05 -19.23 -3.85
C LEU A 287 -7.38 -18.74 -2.44
N ALA A 288 -7.49 -19.66 -1.48
CA ALA A 288 -7.88 -19.34 -0.10
C ALA A 288 -6.80 -18.55 0.68
N THR A 289 -7.23 -17.81 1.70
CA THR A 289 -6.37 -17.09 2.66
C THR A 289 -6.11 -17.83 3.97
N ILE A 290 -6.81 -18.92 4.23
CA ILE A 290 -6.67 -19.73 5.44
C ILE A 290 -6.33 -21.20 5.09
N PRO A 291 -5.67 -21.94 6.01
CA PRO A 291 -5.38 -23.35 5.81
C PRO A 291 -6.61 -24.21 5.48
N ALA A 292 -6.41 -25.22 4.63
CA ALA A 292 -7.41 -26.24 4.38
C ALA A 292 -7.75 -27.04 5.65
N GLY A 293 -8.99 -27.53 5.74
CA GLY A 293 -9.48 -28.28 6.91
C GLY A 293 -10.15 -27.44 8.00
N ILE A 294 -10.04 -26.11 7.95
CA ILE A 294 -10.81 -25.21 8.83
C ILE A 294 -12.26 -25.13 8.31
N THR A 295 -13.17 -25.78 9.04
CA THR A 295 -14.59 -25.92 8.71
C THR A 295 -15.47 -24.86 9.36
N ASP A 296 -15.24 -24.52 10.64
CA ASP A 296 -15.87 -23.35 11.25
C ASP A 296 -15.12 -22.09 10.84
N ARG A 297 -15.86 -21.16 10.24
CA ARG A 297 -15.40 -19.86 9.72
C ARG A 297 -16.32 -18.74 10.20
N SER A 298 -17.10 -18.99 11.25
CA SER A 298 -18.12 -18.07 11.76
C SER A 298 -17.47 -16.75 12.19
N GLY A 299 -17.87 -15.65 11.55
CA GLY A 299 -17.30 -14.32 11.80
C GLY A 299 -15.93 -14.06 11.16
N PHE A 300 -15.38 -15.00 10.38
CA PHE A 300 -14.13 -14.76 9.64
C PHE A 300 -14.38 -13.85 8.45
N SER A 301 -13.42 -12.98 8.16
CA SER A 301 -13.37 -12.14 6.96
C SER A 301 -11.92 -11.78 6.64
N THR A 302 -11.60 -11.39 5.42
CA THR A 302 -10.26 -10.85 5.11
C THR A 302 -10.18 -9.34 5.37
N ALA A 303 -9.01 -8.72 5.27
CA ALA A 303 -8.92 -7.26 5.24
C ALA A 303 -7.91 -6.73 4.22
N GLU A 304 -6.62 -6.75 4.55
CA GLU A 304 -5.58 -6.04 3.81
C GLU A 304 -4.87 -6.96 2.81
N ILE A 305 -4.30 -6.40 1.74
CA ILE A 305 -3.40 -7.11 0.82
C ILE A 305 -2.24 -6.22 0.39
N ALA A 306 -1.02 -6.74 0.43
CA ALA A 306 0.17 -6.03 0.01
C ALA A 306 1.15 -6.94 -0.73
N VAL A 307 1.77 -6.39 -1.78
CA VAL A 307 2.89 -7.03 -2.49
C VAL A 307 4.19 -6.58 -1.84
N HIS A 308 5.10 -7.52 -1.62
CA HIS A 308 6.45 -7.23 -1.15
C HIS A 308 7.21 -6.34 -2.16
N PRO A 309 8.06 -5.37 -1.75
CA PRO A 309 8.79 -4.50 -2.67
C PRO A 309 9.63 -5.22 -3.74
N SER A 310 10.07 -6.46 -3.47
CA SER A 310 10.79 -7.28 -4.46
C SER A 310 9.90 -8.03 -5.47
N GLY A 311 8.58 -7.90 -5.38
CA GLY A 311 7.59 -8.63 -6.19
C GLY A 311 7.42 -10.12 -5.84
N LYS A 312 8.36 -10.73 -5.11
CA LYS A 312 8.40 -12.20 -4.90
C LYS A 312 7.31 -12.77 -4.00
N PHE A 313 6.66 -11.94 -3.18
CA PHE A 313 5.72 -12.38 -2.15
C PHE A 313 4.50 -11.47 -2.10
N VAL A 314 3.34 -12.06 -1.77
CA VAL A 314 2.10 -11.34 -1.47
C VAL A 314 1.64 -11.77 -0.08
N TYR A 315 1.07 -10.83 0.66
CA TYR A 315 0.55 -11.06 2.00
C TYR A 315 -0.91 -10.58 2.06
N GLY A 316 -1.75 -11.25 2.84
CA GLY A 316 -3.14 -10.84 3.04
C GLY A 316 -3.63 -11.09 4.46
N SER A 317 -4.39 -10.19 5.08
CA SER A 317 -4.82 -10.39 6.48
C SER A 317 -6.21 -11.03 6.62
N ASN A 318 -6.37 -11.86 7.66
CA ASN A 318 -7.62 -12.51 8.05
C ASN A 318 -8.04 -12.05 9.44
N ARG A 319 -9.26 -11.50 9.56
CA ARG A 319 -9.97 -11.18 10.81
C ARG A 319 -10.72 -12.41 11.32
N GLY A 320 -10.73 -12.61 12.64
CA GLY A 320 -11.34 -13.79 13.29
C GLY A 320 -10.41 -15.02 13.28
N HIS A 321 -9.74 -15.30 12.15
CA HIS A 321 -8.58 -16.20 12.13
C HIS A 321 -7.28 -15.50 12.61
N ASP A 322 -7.31 -14.16 12.69
CA ASP A 322 -6.29 -13.28 13.28
C ASP A 322 -4.84 -13.57 12.83
N SER A 323 -4.66 -13.62 11.51
CA SER A 323 -3.41 -14.04 10.86
C SER A 323 -3.07 -13.23 9.60
N ILE A 324 -1.80 -13.26 9.18
CA ILE A 324 -1.37 -12.87 7.83
C ILE A 324 -1.14 -14.13 6.98
N ALA A 325 -1.95 -14.31 5.94
CA ALA A 325 -1.72 -15.24 4.84
C ALA A 325 -0.46 -14.84 4.05
N MET A 326 0.35 -15.82 3.66
CA MET A 326 1.61 -15.62 2.95
C MET A 326 1.59 -16.39 1.63
N TYR A 327 2.06 -15.75 0.55
CA TYR A 327 2.13 -16.35 -0.78
C TYR A 327 3.48 -16.07 -1.46
N SER A 328 4.01 -17.03 -2.21
CA SER A 328 5.07 -16.79 -3.19
C SER A 328 4.48 -16.52 -4.58
N VAL A 329 5.12 -15.62 -5.32
CA VAL A 329 4.75 -15.22 -6.69
C VAL A 329 5.61 -15.97 -7.71
N ASP A 330 4.97 -16.61 -8.68
CA ASP A 330 5.63 -17.07 -9.90
C ASP A 330 5.90 -15.87 -10.81
N ALA A 331 7.15 -15.42 -10.90
CA ALA A 331 7.50 -14.17 -11.59
C ALA A 331 7.09 -14.08 -13.09
N PRO A 332 7.07 -15.17 -13.87
CA PRO A 332 6.56 -15.14 -15.25
C PRO A 332 5.04 -14.94 -15.38
N THR A 333 4.23 -15.44 -14.43
CA THR A 333 2.76 -15.51 -14.57
C THR A 333 1.97 -14.77 -13.48
N GLY A 334 2.65 -14.17 -12.49
CA GLY A 334 2.02 -13.55 -11.32
C GLY A 334 1.29 -14.52 -10.38
N ARG A 335 1.22 -15.81 -10.71
CA ARG A 335 0.41 -16.80 -9.98
C ARG A 335 0.96 -17.02 -8.57
N LEU A 336 0.04 -17.20 -7.63
CA LEU A 336 0.34 -17.34 -6.21
C LEU A 336 0.39 -18.80 -5.77
N THR A 337 1.36 -19.14 -4.93
CA THR A 337 1.39 -20.38 -4.14
C THR A 337 1.28 -20.05 -2.67
N PHE A 338 0.28 -20.63 -1.98
CA PHE A 338 0.06 -20.41 -0.54
C PHE A 338 1.15 -21.08 0.30
N LEU A 339 1.75 -20.30 1.21
CA LEU A 339 2.85 -20.71 2.08
C LEU A 339 2.41 -21.00 3.53
N GLY A 340 1.17 -20.64 3.87
CA GLY A 340 0.62 -20.71 5.22
C GLY A 340 0.06 -19.36 5.69
N ALA A 341 -0.41 -19.32 6.94
CA ALA A 341 -0.87 -18.10 7.59
C ALA A 341 -0.24 -17.98 8.99
N GLU A 342 0.41 -16.86 9.28
CA GLU A 342 1.07 -16.60 10.57
C GLU A 342 0.15 -15.78 11.49
N PRO A 343 -0.18 -16.25 12.71
CA PRO A 343 -1.04 -15.50 13.64
C PRO A 343 -0.43 -14.17 14.08
N ILE A 344 -1.18 -13.08 14.16
CA ILE A 344 -0.59 -11.75 14.42
C ILE A 344 -0.15 -11.52 15.87
N ARG A 345 -0.45 -12.45 16.79
CA ARG A 345 -0.33 -12.28 18.26
C ARG A 345 -1.17 -11.10 18.79
N GLY A 346 -2.35 -10.93 18.21
CA GLY A 346 -3.33 -9.86 18.47
C GLY A 346 -4.68 -10.27 17.86
N LYS A 347 -5.63 -9.34 17.72
CA LYS A 347 -6.97 -9.61 17.20
C LYS A 347 -7.40 -8.63 16.11
N THR A 348 -8.14 -9.12 15.13
CA THR A 348 -8.73 -8.32 14.03
C THR A 348 -7.66 -7.50 13.28
N PRO A 349 -6.76 -8.14 12.50
CA PRO A 349 -5.78 -7.45 11.67
C PRO A 349 -6.45 -6.74 10.49
N ARG A 350 -7.02 -5.54 10.74
CA ARG A 350 -7.70 -4.75 9.73
C ARG A 350 -6.73 -4.15 8.69
N ASN A 351 -5.48 -3.94 9.08
CA ASN A 351 -4.41 -3.54 8.18
C ASN A 351 -3.06 -4.11 8.65
N PHE A 352 -2.12 -4.21 7.71
CA PHE A 352 -0.70 -4.37 7.99
C PHE A 352 0.09 -3.57 6.93
N ALA A 353 1.35 -3.26 7.22
CA ALA A 353 2.25 -2.66 6.24
C ALA A 353 3.61 -3.34 6.24
N ILE A 354 4.21 -3.42 5.05
CA ILE A 354 5.59 -3.86 4.84
C ILE A 354 6.46 -2.60 4.81
N ASP A 355 7.60 -2.61 5.50
CA ASP A 355 8.50 -1.47 5.48
C ASP A 355 9.14 -1.26 4.08
N PRO A 356 9.56 -0.05 3.69
CA PRO A 356 10.14 0.20 2.37
C PRO A 356 11.39 -0.62 2.01
N SER A 357 12.10 -1.19 3.00
CA SER A 357 13.23 -2.11 2.74
C SER A 357 12.81 -3.57 2.53
N GLY A 358 11.54 -3.92 2.78
CA GLY A 358 11.01 -5.28 2.67
C GLY A 358 11.46 -6.23 3.79
N LYS A 359 12.15 -5.74 4.83
CA LYS A 359 12.68 -6.60 5.91
C LYS A 359 11.64 -6.89 6.98
N TRP A 360 10.64 -6.03 7.14
CA TRP A 360 9.74 -6.02 8.28
C TRP A 360 8.28 -5.88 7.86
N LEU A 361 7.39 -6.52 8.62
CA LEU A 361 5.95 -6.37 8.52
C LEU A 361 5.38 -5.97 9.89
N LEU A 362 4.56 -4.93 9.92
CA LEU A 362 3.83 -4.47 11.09
C LEU A 362 2.35 -4.81 10.90
N ALA A 363 1.75 -5.58 11.80
CA ALA A 363 0.33 -5.96 11.74
C ALA A 363 -0.48 -5.23 12.82
N ALA A 364 -1.46 -4.43 12.41
CA ALA A 364 -2.33 -3.65 13.30
C ALA A 364 -3.54 -4.49 13.75
N GLY A 365 -3.51 -4.98 14.98
CA GLY A 365 -4.63 -5.69 15.59
C GLY A 365 -5.61 -4.73 16.24
N GLN A 366 -6.68 -4.37 15.51
CA GLN A 366 -7.71 -3.40 15.89
C GLN A 366 -8.24 -3.66 17.31
N ASP A 367 -8.81 -4.84 17.55
CA ASP A 367 -9.50 -5.17 18.81
C ASP A 367 -8.54 -5.61 19.93
N SER A 368 -7.23 -5.66 19.63
CA SER A 368 -6.16 -5.88 20.61
C SER A 368 -5.39 -4.60 20.97
N HIS A 369 -5.69 -3.46 20.35
CA HIS A 369 -5.04 -2.17 20.61
C HIS A 369 -3.49 -2.25 20.55
N GLY A 370 -2.96 -2.90 19.52
CA GLY A 370 -1.52 -3.07 19.36
C GLY A 370 -1.07 -3.41 17.94
N VAL A 371 0.19 -3.13 17.67
CA VAL A 371 0.88 -3.40 16.41
C VAL A 371 2.01 -4.41 16.66
N SER A 372 1.87 -5.61 16.09
CA SER A 372 2.86 -6.68 16.22
C SER A 372 3.89 -6.64 15.09
N LEU A 373 5.16 -6.83 15.43
CA LEU A 373 6.28 -6.76 14.50
C LEU A 373 6.80 -8.14 14.09
N PHE A 374 6.94 -8.34 12.79
CA PHE A 374 7.49 -9.55 12.17
C PHE A 374 8.70 -9.20 11.30
N SER A 375 9.72 -10.06 11.30
CA SER A 375 10.74 -10.07 10.25
C SER A 375 10.28 -10.93 9.07
N ILE A 376 10.70 -10.55 7.87
CA ILE A 376 10.41 -11.27 6.61
C ILE A 376 11.66 -12.03 6.16
N ASP A 377 11.57 -13.35 6.07
CA ASP A 377 12.58 -14.17 5.40
C ASP A 377 12.61 -13.83 3.89
N GLN A 378 13.70 -13.19 3.45
CA GLN A 378 13.88 -12.71 2.09
C GLN A 378 13.99 -13.83 1.03
N SER A 379 14.19 -15.08 1.47
CA SER A 379 14.28 -16.26 0.61
C SER A 379 12.98 -17.06 0.55
N THR A 380 12.22 -17.14 1.65
CA THR A 380 11.00 -17.96 1.74
C THR A 380 9.69 -17.17 1.83
N GLY A 381 9.73 -15.86 2.12
CA GLY A 381 8.54 -15.04 2.33
C GLY A 381 7.81 -15.33 3.64
N LYS A 382 8.41 -16.12 4.54
CA LYS A 382 7.81 -16.45 5.82
C LYS A 382 8.03 -15.35 6.85
N LEU A 383 6.99 -15.09 7.63
CA LEU A 383 7.01 -14.14 8.74
C LEU A 383 7.53 -14.82 10.01
N SER A 384 8.35 -14.11 10.78
CA SER A 384 8.79 -14.53 12.12
C SER A 384 8.50 -13.43 13.13
N PHE A 385 7.67 -13.72 14.14
CA PHE A 385 7.36 -12.75 15.19
C PHE A 385 8.61 -12.38 15.97
N THR A 386 8.88 -11.09 16.12
CA THR A 386 10.09 -10.56 16.76
C THR A 386 10.07 -10.60 18.29
N GLY A 387 8.95 -11.01 18.90
CA GLY A 387 8.70 -10.84 20.33
C GLY A 387 8.20 -9.44 20.72
N ARG A 388 8.04 -8.52 19.76
CA ARG A 388 7.63 -7.12 20.00
C ARG A 388 6.22 -6.84 19.49
N THR A 389 5.40 -6.29 20.38
CA THR A 389 4.11 -5.66 20.07
C THR A 389 4.10 -4.29 20.75
N VAL A 390 3.72 -3.25 20.02
CA VAL A 390 3.68 -1.85 20.51
C VAL A 390 2.23 -1.41 20.66
N PRO A 391 1.83 -0.78 21.79
CA PRO A 391 0.46 -0.32 21.97
C PRO A 391 0.13 0.83 21.01
N VAL A 392 -1.00 0.71 20.31
CA VAL A 392 -1.65 1.77 19.54
C VAL A 392 -3.15 1.59 19.76
N PRO A 393 -3.94 2.61 20.09
CA PRO A 393 -5.37 2.42 20.30
C PRO A 393 -6.09 2.16 18.97
N ALA A 394 -6.77 1.00 18.85
CA ALA A 394 -7.59 0.60 17.70
C ALA A 394 -6.98 0.90 16.31
N PRO A 395 -5.76 0.39 16.00
CA PRO A 395 -5.07 0.69 14.76
C PRO A 395 -5.73 -0.05 13.61
N VAL A 396 -5.98 0.67 12.52
CA VAL A 396 -6.69 0.15 11.32
C VAL A 396 -6.06 0.57 9.99
N CYS A 397 -5.02 1.40 10.02
CA CYS A 397 -4.15 1.69 8.87
C CYS A 397 -2.71 1.96 9.36
N ILE A 398 -1.72 1.54 8.61
CA ILE A 398 -0.28 1.81 8.82
C ILE A 398 0.30 2.35 7.52
N THR A 399 1.05 3.45 7.57
CA THR A 399 1.80 3.95 6.40
C THR A 399 3.20 4.44 6.77
N PHE A 400 4.18 4.14 5.92
CA PHE A 400 5.60 4.48 6.10
C PHE A 400 6.02 5.68 5.25
N ARG A 401 6.85 6.55 5.80
CA ARG A 401 7.47 7.69 5.11
C ARG A 401 8.99 7.54 4.95
#